data_AF-A0A8T4UP96-F1
#
_entry.id   AF-A0A8T4UP96-F1
#
_cell.length_a   1.000
_cell.length_b   1.000
_cell.length_c   1.000
_cell.angle_alpha   90.00
_cell.angle_beta   90.00
_cell.angle_gamma   90.00
#
_symmetry.space_group_name_H-M   'P 1'
#
loop_
_entity.id
_entity.type
_entity.pdbx_description
1 polymer ?
#
loop_
_entity_poly.entity_id
_entity_poly.type
_entity_poly.pdbx_seq_one_letter_code
_entity_poly.pdbx_strand_id
1 'polypeptide(L)' 'MVQAVINIDENTNRVLNIVKAKFGLRDKSQAINIVVTEYEQLSLEPELRPEYKIKLAKIIKGKHFSREELEKEVS' A
#
# COMPACT_ATOMS: atom_id res chain seq x y z
N MET A 1 -8.33 18.81 -0.10
CA MET A 1 -9.24 17.79 -0.66
C MET A 1 -9.29 17.98 -2.16
N VAL A 2 -9.09 16.92 -2.94
CA VAL A 2 -9.25 16.96 -4.40
C VAL A 2 -10.64 16.41 -4.71
N GLN A 3 -11.34 17.03 -5.66
CA GLN A 3 -12.64 16.55 -6.15
C GLN A 3 -12.47 15.99 -7.55
N ALA A 4 -13.09 14.85 -7.82
CA ALA A 4 -13.12 14.21 -9.12
C ALA A 4 -14.51 13.64 -9.39
N VAL A 5 -14.95 13.72 -10.64
CA VAL A 5 -16.16 13.04 -11.12
C VAL A 5 -15.69 11.80 -11.87
N ILE A 6 -16.19 10.63 -11.47
CA ILE A 6 -15.87 9.34 -12.09
C ILE A 6 -17.15 8.61 -12.46
N ASN A 7 -17.09 7.85 -13.55
CA ASN A 7 -18.14 6.91 -13.90
C ASN A 7 -17.75 5.54 -13.37
N ILE A 8 -18.66 4.88 -12.66
CA ILE A 8 -18.50 3.52 -12.14
C ILE A 8 -19.70 2.67 -12.55
N ASP A 9 -19.49 1.37 -12.71
CA ASP A 9 -20.57 0.45 -13.01
C ASP A 9 -21.49 0.21 -11.80
N GLU A 10 -22.64 -0.42 -12.05
CA GLU A 10 -23.63 -0.69 -11.01
C GLU A 10 -23.09 -1.61 -9.91
N ASN A 11 -22.28 -2.60 -10.30
CA ASN A 11 -21.68 -3.56 -9.36
C ASN A 11 -20.73 -2.85 -8.37
N THR A 12 -19.83 -2.03 -8.89
CA THR A 12 -18.88 -1.21 -8.12
C THR A 12 -19.63 -0.30 -7.16
N ASN A 13 -20.70 0.33 -7.61
CA ASN A 13 -21.55 1.16 -6.77
C ASN A 13 -22.22 0.38 -5.62
N ARG A 14 -22.68 -0.85 -5.88
CA ARG A 14 -23.23 -1.75 -4.85
C ARG A 14 -22.17 -2.16 -3.83
N VAL A 15 -20.97 -2.54 -4.29
CA VAL A 15 -19.84 -2.89 -3.42
C VAL A 15 -19.45 -1.72 -2.52
N LEU A 16 -19.33 -0.51 -3.07
CA LEU A 16 -19.02 0.69 -2.28
C LEU A 16 -20.08 0.99 -1.22
N ASN A 17 -21.36 0.71 -1.48
CA ASN A 17 -22.42 0.84 -0.47
C ASN A 17 -22.25 -0.16 0.68
N ILE A 18 -21.85 -1.40 0.39
CA ILE A 18 -21.57 -2.42 1.41
C ILE A 18 -20.39 -2.00 2.27
N VAL A 19 -19.29 -1.53 1.65
CA VAL A 19 -18.12 -1.02 2.38
C VAL A 19 -18.53 0.18 3.25
N LYS A 20 -19.27 1.13 2.69
CA LYS A 20 -19.77 2.31 3.43
C LYS A 20 -20.56 1.88 4.68
N ALA A 21 -21.47 0.93 4.54
CA ALA A 21 -22.29 0.43 5.65
C ALA A 21 -21.44 -0.31 6.70
N LYS A 22 -20.54 -1.20 6.25
CA LYS A 22 -19.67 -2.00 7.13
C LYS A 22 -18.80 -1.13 8.04
N PHE A 23 -18.29 -0.02 7.52
CA PHE A 23 -17.39 0.88 8.26
C PHE A 23 -18.08 2.13 8.82
N GLY A 24 -19.42 2.24 8.72
CA GLY A 24 -20.18 3.38 9.26
C GLY A 24 -19.84 4.73 8.61
N LEU A 25 -19.48 4.74 7.33
CA LEU A 25 -18.99 5.92 6.63
C LEU A 25 -20.14 6.83 6.16
N ARG A 26 -19.86 8.13 6.07
CA ARG A 26 -20.89 9.12 5.70
C ARG A 26 -21.21 9.11 4.22
N ASP A 27 -20.21 8.92 3.37
CA ASP A 27 -20.33 9.03 1.92
C ASP A 27 -19.50 7.96 1.17
N LYS A 28 -19.74 7.84 -0.14
CA LYS A 28 -19.03 6.88 -1.00
C LYS A 28 -17.58 7.27 -1.26
N SER A 29 -17.23 8.55 -1.14
CA SER A 29 -15.85 9.01 -1.31
C SER A 29 -14.95 8.47 -0.19
N GLN A 30 -15.45 8.44 1.04
CA GLN A 30 -14.77 7.80 2.17
C GLN A 30 -14.61 6.29 1.94
N ALA A 31 -15.63 5.62 1.38
CA ALA A 31 -15.54 4.20 1.03
C ALA A 31 -14.45 3.94 -0.03
N ILE A 32 -14.37 4.78 -1.06
CA ILE A 32 -13.31 4.71 -2.08
C ILE A 32 -11.93 4.86 -1.42
N ASN A 33 -11.75 5.84 -0.53
CA ASN A 33 -10.46 6.03 0.14
C ASN A 33 -10.02 4.79 0.94
N ILE A 34 -10.93 4.11 1.65
CA ILE A 34 -10.63 2.86 2.35
C ILE A 34 -10.23 1.77 1.37
N VAL A 35 -11.00 1.56 0.31
CA VAL A 35 -10.71 0.52 -0.70
C VAL A 35 -9.35 0.75 -1.34
N VAL A 36 -9.01 1.99 -1.69
CA VAL A 36 -7.71 2.34 -2.28
C VAL A 36 -6.57 2.14 -1.27
N THR A 37 -6.79 2.45 0.01
CA THR A 37 -5.79 2.21 1.07
C THR A 37 -5.53 0.71 1.25
N GLU A 38 -6.58 -0.11 1.29
CA GLU A 38 -6.44 -1.57 1.35
C GLU A 38 -5.74 -2.11 0.09
N TYR A 39 -6.08 -1.59 -1.09
CA TYR A 39 -5.38 -1.94 -2.33
C TYR A 39 -3.90 -1.55 -2.31
N GLU A 40 -3.56 -0.40 -1.73
CA GLU A 40 -2.16 0.00 -1.52
C GLU A 40 -1.42 -0.99 -0.62
N GLN A 41 -2.07 -1.49 0.42
CA GLN A 41 -1.44 -2.47 1.32
C GLN A 41 -1.30 -3.86 0.70
N LEU A 42 -2.30 -4.28 -0.07
CA LEU A 42 -2.40 -5.63 -0.60
C LEU A 42 -1.71 -5.81 -1.96
N SER A 43 -1.67 -4.75 -2.78
CA SER A 43 -1.33 -4.85 -4.20
C SER A 43 -0.25 -3.87 -4.66
N LEU A 44 -0.05 -2.74 -3.97
CA LEU A 44 1.10 -1.87 -4.21
C LEU A 44 2.23 -2.30 -3.27
N GLU A 45 3.03 -3.24 -3.77
CA GLU A 45 4.22 -3.77 -3.11
C GLU A 45 5.14 -2.69 -2.51
N PRO A 46 5.98 -3.05 -1.50
CA PRO A 46 6.86 -2.15 -0.76
C PRO A 46 7.62 -1.10 -1.58
N GLU A 47 7.94 -1.37 -2.85
CA GLU A 47 8.67 -0.49 -3.77
C GLU A 47 8.10 0.94 -3.90
N LEU A 48 6.78 1.11 -3.67
CA LEU A 48 6.13 2.42 -3.72
C LEU A 48 6.11 3.16 -2.38
N ARG A 49 6.39 2.49 -1.26
CA ARG A 49 6.43 3.15 0.04
C ARG A 49 7.74 3.95 0.16
N PRO A 50 7.69 5.25 0.49
CA PRO A 50 8.89 6.06 0.70
C PRO A 50 9.87 5.45 1.71
N GLU A 51 9.33 4.79 2.74
CA GLU A 51 10.11 4.10 3.78
C GLU A 51 10.93 2.92 3.22
N TYR A 52 10.40 2.21 2.23
CA TYR A 52 11.12 1.10 1.60
C TYR A 52 12.26 1.61 0.73
N LYS A 53 12.08 2.72 0.02
CA LYS A 53 13.18 3.40 -0.71
C LYS A 53 14.31 3.81 0.24
N ILE A 54 13.97 4.28 1.44
CA ILE A 54 14.97 4.62 2.48
C ILE A 54 15.68 3.36 2.98
N LYS A 55 14.95 2.27 3.23
CA LYS A 55 15.56 0.98 3.63
C LYS A 55 16.49 0.44 2.54
N LEU A 56 16.07 0.43 1.27
CA LEU A 56 16.89 0.01 0.14
C LEU A 56 18.13 0.88 -0.01
N ALA A 57 18.01 2.21 0.11
CA ALA A 57 19.15 3.11 0.04
C ALA A 57 20.18 2.85 1.16
N LYS A 58 19.72 2.47 2.37
CA LYS A 58 20.60 2.04 3.47
C LYS A 58 21.27 0.71 3.18
N ILE A 59 20.54 -0.26 2.64
CA ILE A 59 21.09 -1.57 2.26
C ILE A 59 22.15 -1.38 1.18
N ILE A 60 21.86 -0.65 0.10
CA ILE A 60 22.80 -0.38 -1.00
C ILE A 60 24.08 0.31 -0.50
N LYS A 61 23.97 1.27 0.43
CA LYS A 61 25.12 1.97 1.03
C LYS A 61 25.87 1.16 2.09
N GLY A 62 25.27 0.09 2.60
CA GLY A 62 25.87 -0.76 3.63
C GLY A 62 27.01 -1.62 3.07
N LYS A 63 27.78 -2.24 3.97
CA LYS A 63 28.71 -3.30 3.58
C LYS A 63 27.89 -4.49 3.11
N HIS A 64 28.12 -4.91 1.87
CA HIS A 64 27.59 -6.16 1.32
C HIS A 64 28.64 -7.23 1.53
N PHE A 65 28.24 -8.31 2.19
CA PHE A 65 29.08 -9.48 2.40
C PHE A 65 28.64 -10.56 1.43
N SER A 66 29.60 -11.29 0.86
CA SER A 66 29.28 -12.59 0.28
C SER A 66 28.73 -13.49 1.39
N ARG A 67 28.01 -14.53 0.99
CA ARG A 67 27.50 -15.51 1.95
C ARG A 67 28.64 -16.12 2.78
N GLU A 68 29.79 -16.40 2.17
CA GLU A 68 30.94 -16.97 2.88
C GLU A 68 31.57 -15.99 3.88
N GLU A 69 31.53 -14.68 3.60
CA GLU A 69 32.04 -13.65 4.50
C GLU A 69 31.12 -13.46 5.71
N LEU A 70 29.81 -13.51 5.48
CA LEU A 70 28.81 -13.40 6.55
C LEU A 70 28.86 -14.59 7.52
N GLU A 71 29.05 -15.80 7.00
CA GLU A 71 29.19 -17.02 7.82
C GLU A 71 30.46 -16.99 8.70
N LYS A 72 31.51 -16.25 8.31
CA LYS A 72 32.74 -16.08 9.11
C LYS A 72 32.64 -15.02 10.20
N GLU A 73 31.85 -13.96 9.98
CA GLU A 73 31.71 -12.85 10.93
C GLU A 73 30.73 -13.17 12.08
N VAL A 74 29.80 -14.10 11.86
CA VAL A 74 28.75 -14.49 12.83
C VAL A 74 29.14 -15.72 13.67
N SER A 75 30.22 -16.41 13.31
CA SER A 75 30.77 -17.56 14.04
C SER A 75 31.82 -17.16 15.06
#